data_AF-A0A199XRP2-F1
#
_entry.id   AF-A0A199XRP2-F1
#
_cell.length_a   1.000
_cell.length_b   1.000
_cell.length_c   1.000
_cell.angle_alpha   90.00
_cell.angle_beta   90.00
_cell.angle_gamma   90.00
#
_symmetry.space_group_name_H-M   'P 1'
#
loop_
_entity.id
_entity.type
_entity.pdbx_description
1 polymer ?
#
loop_
_entity_poly.entity_id
_entity_poly.type
_entity_poly.pdbx_seq_one_letter_code
_entity_poly.pdbx_strand_id
1 'polypeptide(L)'
;MIGIAILFIIFGFLIKYGKMYFLIAGYNTMSKEEKEKIDIKGIATLFRNVLFGMALTIIAGYFVAKSFENSTIESIAFFAAIVIGVPYLLMASNSKKYKIRS
;
A
#
# COMPACT_ATOMS: atom_id res chain seq x y z
N MET A 1 -10.94 -0.18 -14.06
CA MET A 1 -9.79 -0.25 -13.12
C MET A 1 -10.14 -0.84 -11.76
N ILE A 2 -11.39 -1.31 -11.55
CA ILE A 2 -11.85 -1.93 -10.30
C ILE A 2 -11.04 -3.17 -9.85
N GLY A 3 -10.57 -3.99 -10.80
CA GLY A 3 -9.76 -5.17 -10.49
C GLY A 3 -8.46 -4.82 -9.74
N ILE A 4 -7.86 -3.66 -10.01
CA ILE A 4 -6.65 -3.20 -9.32
C ILE A 4 -6.98 -2.84 -7.87
N ALA A 5 -8.12 -2.19 -7.62
CA ALA A 5 -8.57 -1.89 -6.26
C ALA A 5 -8.78 -3.18 -5.45
N ILE A 6 -9.39 -4.21 -6.06
CA ILE A 6 -9.56 -5.52 -5.44
C ILE A 6 -8.20 -6.14 -5.11
N LEU A 7 -7.23 -6.09 -6.04
CA LEU A 7 -5.88 -6.60 -5.79
C LEU A 7 -5.18 -5.87 -4.63
N PHE A 8 -5.33 -4.55 -4.52
CA PHE A 8 -4.78 -3.79 -3.39
C PHE A 8 -5.41 -4.18 -2.05
N ILE A 9 -6.72 -4.41 -2.01
CA ILE A 9 -7.40 -4.90 -0.80
C ILE A 9 -6.87 -6.30 -0.44
N ILE A 10 -6.76 -7.20 -1.41
CA ILE A 10 -6.22 -8.55 -1.20
C ILE A 10 -4.79 -8.46 -0.66
N PHE A 11 -3.88 -7.74 -1.31
CA PHE A 11 -2.50 -7.64 -0.84
C PHE A 11 -2.38 -6.95 0.52
N GLY A 12 -3.12 -5.88 0.77
CA GLY A 12 -3.13 -5.23 2.08
C GLY A 12 -3.56 -6.18 3.19
N PHE A 13 -4.58 -7.01 2.91
CA PHE A 13 -5.04 -8.03 3.84
C PHE A 13 -4.00 -9.14 4.05
N LEU A 14 -3.46 -9.71 2.97
CA LEU A 14 -2.49 -10.81 3.02
C LEU A 14 -1.16 -10.40 3.68
N ILE A 15 -0.69 -9.17 3.44
CA ILE A 15 0.53 -8.66 4.08
C ILE A 15 0.33 -8.54 5.59
N LYS A 16 -0.79 -7.93 6.04
CA LYS A 16 -1.01 -7.68 7.47
C LYS A 16 -1.40 -8.95 8.24
N TYR A 17 -2.40 -9.66 7.75
CA TYR A 17 -3.03 -10.78 8.47
C TYR A 17 -2.49 -12.13 8.02
N GLY A 18 -2.23 -12.30 6.72
CA GLY A 18 -1.57 -13.48 6.16
C GLY A 18 -0.05 -13.51 6.41
N LYS A 19 0.52 -12.44 7.00
CA LYS A 19 1.95 -12.29 7.32
C LYS A 19 2.87 -12.52 6.12
N MET A 20 2.42 -12.19 4.92
CA MET A 20 3.22 -12.28 3.69
C MET A 20 4.27 -11.16 3.60
N TYR A 21 5.15 -11.09 4.60
CA TYR A 21 6.16 -10.04 4.71
C TYR A 21 7.23 -10.13 3.61
N PHE A 22 7.36 -11.27 2.94
CA PHE A 22 8.22 -11.42 1.77
C PHE A 22 7.83 -10.50 0.60
N LEU A 23 6.60 -9.98 0.58
CA LEU A 23 6.13 -8.99 -0.40
C LEU A 23 6.68 -7.58 -0.13
N ILE A 24 7.24 -7.33 1.05
CA ILE A 24 7.84 -6.05 1.42
C ILE A 24 9.29 -6.06 0.92
N ALA A 25 9.51 -5.39 -0.21
CA ALA A 25 10.86 -5.18 -0.75
C ALA A 25 11.75 -4.47 0.29
N GLY A 26 13.05 -4.78 0.27
CA GLY A 26 13.98 -4.38 1.32
C GLY A 26 13.93 -5.32 2.53
N TYR A 27 12.76 -5.54 3.14
CA TYR A 27 12.63 -6.50 4.24
C TYR A 27 12.95 -7.92 3.76
N ASN A 28 12.42 -8.36 2.62
CA ASN A 28 12.65 -9.72 2.11
C ASN A 28 14.16 -10.04 1.93
N THR A 29 14.94 -9.06 1.49
CA THR A 29 16.37 -9.17 1.17
C THR A 29 17.32 -8.95 2.37
N MET A 30 16.80 -8.46 3.51
CA MET A 30 17.61 -8.25 4.72
C MET A 30 18.11 -9.56 5.33
N SER A 31 19.28 -9.50 5.99
CA SER A 31 19.78 -10.60 6.80
C SER A 31 18.83 -10.91 7.97
N LYS A 32 19.00 -12.06 8.61
CA LYS A 32 18.20 -12.40 9.81
C LYS A 32 18.44 -11.38 10.92
N GLU A 33 19.69 -10.97 11.18
CA GLU A 33 20.01 -10.00 12.23
C GLU A 33 19.42 -8.61 11.95
N GLU A 34 19.34 -8.21 10.67
CA GLU A 34 18.71 -6.94 10.29
C GLU A 34 17.19 -6.97 10.46
N LYS A 35 16.54 -8.09 10.10
CA LYS A 35 15.09 -8.26 10.26
C LYS A 35 14.63 -8.14 11.72
N GLU A 36 15.45 -8.57 12.67
CA GLU A 36 15.16 -8.45 14.12
C GLU A 36 15.14 -7.01 14.63
N LYS A 37 15.77 -6.07 13.90
CA LYS A 37 15.80 -4.65 14.24
C LYS A 37 14.61 -3.86 13.68
N ILE A 38 13.70 -4.51 12.95
CA ILE A 38 12.60 -3.87 12.23
C ILE A 38 11.25 -4.22 12.83
N ASP A 39 10.39 -3.21 13.05
CA ASP A 39 8.98 -3.40 13.36
C ASP A 39 8.19 -3.80 12.11
N ILE A 40 8.31 -5.07 11.74
CA ILE A 40 7.62 -5.61 10.57
C ILE A 40 6.10 -5.59 10.72
N LYS A 41 5.57 -5.69 11.95
CA LYS A 41 4.12 -5.62 12.21
C LYS A 41 3.59 -4.21 11.98
N GLY A 42 4.35 -3.19 12.37
CA GLY A 42 4.08 -1.78 12.07
C GLY A 42 4.08 -1.52 10.57
N ILE A 43 5.14 -1.94 9.87
CA ILE A 43 5.25 -1.79 8.41
C ILE A 43 4.10 -2.52 7.70
N ALA A 44 3.76 -3.75 8.10
CA ALA A 44 2.64 -4.47 7.50
C ALA A 44 1.29 -3.74 7.71
N THR A 45 1.12 -3.01 8.82
CA THR A 45 -0.07 -2.18 9.06
C THR A 45 -0.09 -0.97 8.14
N LEU A 46 1.06 -0.33 7.96
CA LEU A 46 1.23 0.77 7.01
C LEU A 46 0.87 0.31 5.59
N PHE A 47 1.42 -0.82 5.13
CA PHE A 47 1.09 -1.40 3.81
C PHE A 47 -0.41 -1.61 3.65
N ARG A 48 -1.09 -2.24 4.62
CA ARG A 48 -2.54 -2.41 4.59
C ARG A 48 -3.26 -1.08 4.45
N ASN A 49 -2.94 -0.10 5.30
CA ASN A 49 -3.64 1.19 5.32
C ASN A 49 -3.47 1.95 4.00
N VAL A 50 -2.25 1.97 3.45
CA VAL A 50 -1.97 2.68 2.19
C VAL A 50 -2.64 1.98 1.02
N LEU A 51 -2.52 0.65 0.92
CA LEU A 51 -3.18 -0.11 -0.16
C LEU A 51 -4.70 0.00 -0.09
N PHE A 52 -5.29 0.00 1.11
CA PHE A 52 -6.73 0.20 1.28
C PHE A 52 -7.13 1.63 0.91
N GLY A 53 -6.36 2.64 1.31
CA GLY A 53 -6.58 4.02 0.89
C GLY A 53 -6.55 4.18 -0.64
N MET A 54 -5.55 3.59 -1.29
CA MET A 54 -5.44 3.59 -2.76
C MET A 54 -6.64 2.88 -3.41
N ALA A 55 -7.05 1.73 -2.88
CA ALA A 55 -8.22 1.01 -3.38
C ALA A 55 -9.50 1.83 -3.25
N LEU A 56 -9.71 2.47 -2.10
CA LEU A 56 -10.86 3.35 -1.86
C LEU A 56 -10.87 4.54 -2.82
N THR A 57 -9.73 5.18 -3.07
CA THR A 57 -9.62 6.26 -4.05
C THR A 57 -9.99 5.79 -5.45
N ILE A 58 -9.53 4.62 -5.89
CA ILE A 58 -9.86 4.06 -7.21
C ILE A 58 -11.36 3.71 -7.29
N ILE A 59 -11.93 3.11 -6.24
CA ILE A 59 -13.35 2.77 -6.18
C ILE A 59 -14.22 4.04 -6.23
N ALA A 60 -13.87 5.06 -5.45
CA ALA A 60 -14.56 6.34 -5.48
C ALA A 60 -14.46 7.00 -6.87
N GLY A 61 -13.26 7.02 -7.46
CA GLY A 61 -13.03 7.53 -8.81
C GLY A 61 -13.90 6.84 -9.86
N TYR A 62 -14.05 5.51 -9.77
CA TYR A 62 -14.94 4.75 -10.65
C TYR A 62 -16.42 5.17 -10.53
N PHE A 63 -16.94 5.30 -9.31
CA PHE A 63 -18.34 5.72 -9.10
C PHE A 63 -18.59 7.17 -9.53
N VAL A 64 -17.64 8.06 -9.27
CA VAL A 64 -17.71 9.46 -9.73
C VAL A 64 -17.65 9.51 -11.25
N ALA A 65 -16.70 8.81 -11.90
CA ALA A 65 -16.61 8.73 -13.35
C ALA A 65 -17.92 8.26 -13.99
N LYS A 66 -18.57 7.24 -13.39
CA LYS A 66 -19.88 6.75 -13.84
C LYS A 66 -21.00 7.80 -13.68
N SER A 67 -20.97 8.58 -12.61
CA SER A 67 -22.00 9.60 -12.33
C SER A 67 -21.93 10.80 -13.28
N PHE A 68 -20.74 11.11 -13.79
CA PHE A 68 -20.49 12.22 -14.71
C PHE A 68 -20.25 11.76 -16.16
N GLU A 69 -20.40 10.47 -16.45
CA GLU A 69 -20.10 9.85 -17.75
C GLU A 69 -18.71 10.22 -18.30
N ASN A 70 -17.73 10.41 -17.41
CA ASN A 70 -16.39 10.88 -17.75
C ASN A 70 -15.32 9.91 -17.23
N SER A 71 -14.83 9.06 -18.13
CA SER A 71 -13.79 8.07 -17.85
C SER A 71 -12.42 8.68 -17.49
N THR A 72 -12.19 9.96 -17.79
CA THR A 72 -10.96 10.67 -17.39
C THR A 72 -10.82 10.73 -15.87
N ILE A 73 -11.94 10.81 -15.14
CA ILE A 73 -11.95 10.84 -13.67
C ILE A 73 -11.40 9.54 -13.10
N GLU A 74 -11.72 8.40 -13.71
CA GLU A 74 -11.21 7.09 -13.28
C GLU A 74 -9.68 7.05 -13.41
N SER A 75 -9.16 7.50 -14.55
CA SER A 75 -7.71 7.63 -14.83
C SER A 75 -7.03 8.56 -13.82
N ILE A 76 -7.59 9.75 -13.57
CA ILE A 76 -7.05 10.71 -12.60
C ILE A 76 -6.99 10.09 -11.20
N ALA A 77 -8.07 9.44 -10.75
CA ALA A 77 -8.12 8.82 -9.43
C ALA A 77 -7.07 7.72 -9.26
N PHE A 78 -6.86 6.90 -10.29
CA PHE A 78 -5.82 5.88 -10.28
C PHE A 78 -4.41 6.47 -10.24
N PHE A 79 -4.09 7.41 -11.12
CA PHE A 79 -2.77 8.03 -11.11
C PHE A 79 -2.52 8.78 -9.80
N ALA A 80 -3.51 9.49 -9.26
CA ALA A 80 -3.41 10.12 -7.95
C ALA A 80 -3.12 9.09 -6.84
N ALA A 81 -3.83 7.95 -6.84
CA ALA A 81 -3.59 6.88 -5.87
C ALA A 81 -2.16 6.33 -5.96
N ILE A 82 -1.63 6.11 -7.17
CA ILE A 82 -0.25 5.63 -7.37
C ILE A 82 0.78 6.70 -6.97
N VAL A 83 0.67 7.91 -7.51
CA VAL A 83 1.62 9.02 -7.32
C VAL A 83 1.70 9.46 -5.86
N ILE A 84 0.62 9.34 -5.09
CA ILE A 84 0.62 9.66 -3.66
C ILE A 84 0.96 8.43 -2.82
N GLY A 85 0.27 7.31 -3.07
CA GLY A 85 0.33 6.13 -2.24
C GLY A 85 1.70 5.45 -2.24
N VAL A 86 2.31 5.27 -3.42
CA VAL A 86 3.61 4.58 -3.53
C VAL A 86 4.74 5.38 -2.88
N PRO A 87 4.95 6.67 -3.17
CA PRO A 87 5.99 7.45 -2.50
C PRO A 87 5.78 7.52 -0.99
N TYR A 88 4.55 7.75 -0.53
CA TYR A 88 4.24 7.75 0.90
C TYR A 88 4.60 6.41 1.56
N LEU A 89 4.24 5.29 0.94
CA LEU A 89 4.55 3.96 1.44
C LEU A 89 6.06 3.73 1.55
N LEU A 90 6.83 4.11 0.53
CA LEU A 90 8.29 3.98 0.53
C LEU A 90 8.94 4.84 1.60
N MET A 91 8.57 6.12 1.68
CA MET A 91 9.14 7.05 2.66
C MET A 91 8.79 6.63 4.10
N ALA A 92 7.53 6.29 4.35
CA ALA A 92 7.08 5.94 5.69
C ALA A 92 7.68 4.60 6.14
N SER A 93 7.69 3.57 5.28
CA SER A 93 8.24 2.25 5.64
C SER A 93 9.75 2.27 5.92
N ASN A 94 10.50 3.18 5.29
CA ASN A 94 11.94 3.35 5.51
C ASN A 94 12.29 4.34 6.63
N SER A 95 11.30 5.00 7.23
CA SER A 95 11.53 5.97 8.31
C SER A 95 12.09 5.32 9.58
N LYS A 96 12.79 6.11 10.41
CA LYS A 96 13.30 5.66 11.72
C LYS A 96 12.21 5.14 12.65
N LYS A 97 10.94 5.49 12.40
CA LYS A 97 9.77 5.05 13.19
C LYS A 97 9.68 3.53 13.33
N TYR A 98 10.08 2.77 12.31
CA TYR A 98 9.95 1.32 12.30
C TYR A 98 11.27 0.59 12.62
N LYS A 99 12.29 1.30 13.14
CA LYS A 99 13.54 0.70 13.62
C LYS A 99 13.46 0.55 15.14
N ILE A 100 13.55 -0.68 15.64
CA ILE A 100 13.42 -1.05 17.07
C ILE A 100 14.74 -0.80 17.82
N ARG A 101 15.88 -1.02 17.15
CA ARG A 101 17.22 -0.74 17.67
C ARG A 101 17.98 0.05 16.61
N SER A 102 18.24 1.34 16.87
CA SER A 102 19.03 2.21 15.99
C SER A 102 20.48 2.24 16.43
#